data_AF-A0A949GYM3-F1
#
_entry.id   AF-A0A949GYM3-F1
#
_cell.length_a   1.000
_cell.length_b   1.000
_cell.length_c   1.000
_cell.angle_alpha   90.00
_cell.angle_beta   90.00
_cell.angle_gamma   90.00
#
_symmetry.space_group_name_H-M   'P 1'
#
loop_
_entity.id
_entity.type
_entity.pdbx_description
1 polymer ?
#
loop_
_entity_poly.entity_id
_entity_poly.type
_entity_poly.pdbx_seq_one_letter_code
_entity_poly.pdbx_strand_id
1 'polypeptide(L)'
;MLARGYVWIAALLALNLNACGEPAGAPPSPEASAEAASIVSASSENKEGARQSPPPPPSDPLSIGSQSAKDDLYCGGLILAAYPVPTSAMSPTDEARLIKNQNLGVSLADTGIDKLIAEGVAHATHAGVISEAYTTVAAADLEAGVSRISMDDCIRRGEAIPPIE
;
A
#
# COMPACT_ATOMS: atom_id res chain seq x y z
N MET A 1 43.34 12.83 -12.56
CA MET A 1 43.18 11.37 -12.36
C MET A 1 43.65 11.04 -10.95
N LEU A 2 42.73 10.93 -10.01
CA LEU A 2 42.95 10.52 -8.61
C LEU A 2 42.02 9.35 -8.32
N ALA A 3 42.60 8.32 -7.73
CA ALA A 3 42.04 6.97 -7.65
C ALA A 3 41.36 6.70 -6.30
N ARG A 4 40.36 5.80 -6.37
CA ARG A 4 40.02 4.74 -5.40
C ARG A 4 39.54 5.13 -3.99
N GLY A 5 38.39 4.56 -3.63
CA GLY A 5 38.03 4.35 -2.22
C GLY A 5 36.61 3.82 -2.01
N TYR A 6 36.28 2.63 -2.53
CA TYR A 6 35.12 1.86 -2.05
C TYR A 6 35.52 1.16 -0.76
N VAL A 7 34.82 1.45 0.34
CA VAL A 7 34.90 0.67 1.57
C VAL A 7 33.53 0.05 1.82
N TRP A 8 33.44 -1.24 1.53
CA TRP A 8 32.40 -2.14 1.98
C TRP A 8 32.60 -2.42 3.47
N ILE A 9 31.54 -2.29 4.28
CA ILE A 9 31.48 -2.92 5.60
C ILE A 9 30.28 -3.86 5.60
N ALA A 10 30.60 -5.15 5.53
CA ALA A 10 29.71 -6.25 5.86
C ALA A 10 30.19 -6.83 7.19
N ALA A 11 29.25 -7.12 8.11
CA ALA A 11 29.32 -8.09 9.21
C ALA A 11 28.39 -7.66 10.36
N LEU A 12 27.67 -8.50 11.11
CA LEU A 12 27.43 -9.95 11.21
C LEU A 12 26.29 -10.09 12.26
N LEU A 13 25.44 -11.14 12.12
CA LEU A 13 24.84 -12.02 13.16
C LEU A 13 24.20 -11.42 14.45
N ALA A 14 23.18 -12.00 15.09
CA ALA A 14 22.46 -13.27 14.97
C ALA A 14 21.23 -13.23 15.92
N LEU A 15 20.23 -14.04 15.55
CA LEU A 15 19.26 -14.81 16.35
C LEU A 15 18.89 -14.35 17.78
N ASN A 16 17.57 -14.32 18.04
CA ASN A 16 16.96 -15.25 19.00
C ASN A 16 15.48 -15.48 18.69
N LEU A 17 15.12 -16.76 18.54
CA LEU A 17 13.76 -17.27 18.62
C LEU A 17 13.33 -17.24 20.10
N ASN A 18 12.06 -16.95 20.37
CA ASN A 18 11.35 -17.63 21.46
C ASN A 18 9.89 -17.83 21.09
N ALA A 19 9.53 -19.11 21.07
CA ALA A 19 8.18 -19.67 20.94
C ALA A 19 7.58 -19.95 22.33
N CYS A 20 6.33 -20.44 22.34
CA CYS A 20 5.48 -20.91 23.46
C CYS A 20 4.70 -19.78 24.16
N GLY A 21 3.35 -19.77 24.22
CA GLY A 21 2.42 -20.85 24.63
C GLY A 21 2.52 -21.00 26.16
N GLU A 22 1.49 -20.98 27.02
CA GLU A 22 0.05 -21.30 26.92
C GLU A 22 -0.62 -20.90 28.30
N PRO A 23 -1.74 -21.45 28.82
CA PRO A 23 -2.96 -20.68 29.15
C PRO A 23 -3.37 -20.66 30.66
N ALA A 24 -4.59 -20.15 30.91
CA ALA A 24 -5.57 -20.54 31.94
C ALA A 24 -5.86 -19.57 33.10
N GLY A 25 -7.13 -19.17 33.17
CA GLY A 25 -7.77 -18.52 34.32
C GLY A 25 -9.27 -18.30 34.08
N ALA A 26 -10.09 -19.35 34.30
CA ALA A 26 -11.53 -19.25 34.58
C ALA A 26 -11.75 -18.82 36.07
N PRO A 27 -12.96 -18.48 36.61
CA PRO A 27 -14.35 -18.89 36.26
C PRO A 27 -15.40 -17.73 36.49
N PRO A 28 -16.74 -17.91 36.75
CA PRO A 28 -17.64 -19.07 36.66
C PRO A 28 -18.95 -18.84 35.83
N SER A 29 -19.67 -19.95 35.58
CA SER A 29 -21.06 -20.02 35.07
C SER A 29 -22.09 -19.28 35.96
N PRO A 30 -23.31 -19.06 35.42
CA PRO A 30 -24.41 -19.97 35.78
C PRO A 30 -25.28 -20.42 34.60
N GLU A 31 -25.86 -21.61 34.78
CA GLU A 31 -27.20 -22.11 34.38
C GLU A 31 -28.11 -21.14 33.61
N ALA A 32 -29.00 -21.53 32.70
CA ALA A 32 -29.49 -22.80 32.17
C ALA A 32 -30.41 -22.42 31.00
N SER A 33 -30.54 -23.29 29.99
CA SER A 33 -31.83 -23.68 29.40
C SER A 33 -31.57 -24.62 28.25
N ALA A 34 -31.99 -25.86 28.47
CA ALA A 34 -32.16 -26.85 27.44
C ALA A 34 -33.31 -26.41 26.53
N GLU A 35 -33.04 -26.18 25.25
CA GLU A 35 -33.99 -26.48 24.20
C GLU A 35 -33.28 -27.34 23.16
N ALA A 36 -33.63 -28.61 23.17
CA ALA A 36 -33.31 -29.53 22.11
C ALA A 36 -34.16 -29.18 20.89
N ALA A 37 -33.54 -28.65 19.85
CA ALA A 37 -34.11 -28.64 18.51
C ALA A 37 -33.17 -29.36 17.56
N SER A 38 -33.63 -30.52 17.08
CA SER A 38 -33.03 -31.35 16.05
C SER A 38 -32.46 -30.53 14.89
N ILE A 39 -31.13 -30.50 14.78
CA ILE A 39 -30.47 -30.22 13.51
C ILE A 39 -30.45 -31.51 12.70
N VAL A 40 -31.38 -31.56 11.75
CA VAL A 40 -31.32 -32.43 10.58
C VAL A 40 -29.91 -32.31 9.98
N SER A 41 -29.24 -33.45 9.84
CA SER A 41 -28.07 -33.61 8.98
C SER A 41 -28.46 -33.20 7.55
N ALA A 42 -28.21 -31.95 7.20
CA ALA A 42 -27.93 -31.58 5.83
C ALA A 42 -26.41 -31.58 5.72
N SER A 43 -25.88 -32.55 4.97
CA SER A 43 -24.51 -32.56 4.47
C SER A 43 -24.15 -31.17 3.96
N SER A 44 -23.45 -30.40 4.78
CA SER A 44 -22.49 -29.45 4.25
C SER A 44 -21.36 -30.32 3.76
N GLU A 45 -21.31 -30.57 2.45
CA GLU A 45 -20.03 -30.69 1.76
C GLU A 45 -19.25 -29.44 2.13
N ASN A 46 -18.53 -29.55 3.24
CA ASN A 46 -17.55 -28.61 3.69
C ASN A 46 -16.44 -28.71 2.65
N LYS A 47 -16.58 -27.98 1.54
CA LYS A 47 -15.45 -27.61 0.72
C LYS A 47 -14.68 -26.59 1.56
N GLU A 48 -14.01 -27.14 2.57
CA GLU A 48 -13.03 -26.52 3.43
C GLU A 48 -12.20 -25.64 2.53
N GLY A 49 -12.38 -24.32 2.70
CA GLY A 49 -11.77 -23.32 1.86
C GLY A 49 -10.27 -23.52 1.89
N ALA A 50 -9.74 -24.10 0.81
CA ALA A 50 -8.34 -23.92 0.50
C ALA A 50 -8.14 -22.41 0.48
N ARG A 51 -7.41 -21.87 1.46
CA ARG A 51 -6.95 -20.48 1.46
C ARG A 51 -6.22 -20.30 0.14
N GLN A 52 -6.90 -19.77 -0.86
CA GLN A 52 -6.30 -19.55 -2.17
C GLN A 52 -5.22 -18.50 -1.93
N SER A 53 -3.96 -18.86 -2.17
CA SER A 53 -2.88 -17.90 -2.14
C SER A 53 -3.21 -16.79 -3.13
N PRO A 54 -2.92 -15.52 -2.79
CA PRO A 54 -3.16 -14.42 -3.70
C PRO A 54 -2.46 -14.69 -5.05
N PRO A 55 -3.00 -14.19 -6.17
CA PRO A 55 -2.37 -14.33 -7.47
C PRO A 55 -0.94 -13.75 -7.42
N PRO A 56 -0.01 -14.18 -8.29
CA PRO A 56 1.29 -13.53 -8.39
C PRO A 56 1.13 -12.04 -8.77
N PRO A 57 2.08 -11.17 -8.39
CA PRO A 57 2.07 -9.77 -8.83
C PRO A 57 2.25 -9.67 -10.35
N PRO A 58 1.80 -8.56 -10.97
CA PRO A 58 2.02 -8.33 -12.39
C PRO A 58 3.52 -8.27 -12.70
N SER A 59 3.95 -8.93 -13.78
CA SER A 59 5.36 -8.94 -14.23
C SER A 59 5.85 -7.57 -14.69
N ASP A 60 4.94 -6.72 -15.16
CA ASP A 60 5.19 -5.34 -15.54
C ASP A 60 4.07 -4.43 -15.01
N PRO A 61 4.25 -3.88 -13.79
CA PRO A 61 3.25 -3.01 -13.17
C PRO A 61 2.94 -1.72 -13.97
N LEU A 62 3.84 -1.26 -14.83
CA LEU A 62 3.68 0.00 -15.58
C LEU A 62 2.84 -0.18 -16.86
N SER A 63 2.66 -1.42 -17.31
CA SER A 63 1.95 -1.73 -18.55
C SER A 63 0.47 -2.08 -18.35
N ILE A 64 0.02 -2.38 -17.13
CA ILE A 64 -1.36 -2.80 -16.85
C ILE A 64 -2.35 -1.64 -16.72
N GLY A 65 -3.60 -1.91 -17.09
CA GLY A 65 -4.75 -1.02 -16.86
C GLY A 65 -4.87 0.20 -17.78
N SER A 66 -5.90 0.99 -17.52
CA SER A 66 -6.25 2.16 -18.31
C SER A 66 -5.29 3.33 -18.08
N GLN A 67 -5.16 4.21 -19.08
CA GLN A 67 -4.35 5.42 -18.95
C GLN A 67 -4.80 6.29 -17.77
N SER A 68 -6.10 6.28 -17.43
CA SER A 68 -6.63 7.00 -16.27
C SER A 68 -6.02 6.49 -14.96
N ALA A 69 -5.93 5.18 -14.78
CA ALA A 69 -5.29 4.56 -13.61
C ALA A 69 -3.78 4.84 -13.58
N LYS A 70 -3.11 4.73 -14.72
CA LYS A 70 -1.67 5.01 -14.84
C LYS A 70 -1.32 6.45 -14.52
N ASP A 71 -2.13 7.40 -14.98
CA ASP A 71 -1.94 8.82 -14.71
C ASP A 71 -2.13 9.14 -13.23
N ASP A 72 -3.12 8.52 -12.56
CA ASP A 72 -3.33 8.71 -11.12
C ASP A 72 -2.12 8.18 -10.32
N LEU A 73 -1.67 6.96 -10.62
CA LEU A 73 -0.49 6.36 -9.97
C LEU A 73 0.77 7.20 -10.22
N TYR A 74 0.96 7.68 -11.45
CA TYR A 74 2.08 8.54 -11.80
C TYR A 74 2.03 9.87 -11.04
N CYS A 75 0.88 10.54 -11.02
CA CYS A 75 0.70 11.79 -10.29
C CYS A 75 0.85 11.62 -8.78
N GLY A 76 0.35 10.52 -8.21
CA GLY A 76 0.58 10.16 -6.82
C GLY A 76 2.08 10.04 -6.53
N GLY A 77 2.79 9.25 -7.33
CA GLY A 77 4.25 9.10 -7.23
C GLY A 77 5.00 10.43 -7.36
N LEU A 78 4.58 11.29 -8.29
CA LEU A 78 5.22 12.59 -8.54
C LEU A 78 5.09 13.52 -7.33
N ILE A 79 3.90 13.60 -6.75
CA ILE A 79 3.62 14.41 -5.55
C ILE A 79 4.38 13.86 -4.35
N LEU A 80 4.37 12.54 -4.14
CA LEU A 80 5.10 11.90 -3.03
C LEU A 80 6.61 12.14 -3.12
N ALA A 81 7.17 12.14 -4.33
CA ALA A 81 8.58 12.45 -4.56
C ALA A 81 8.92 13.93 -4.31
N ALA A 82 8.02 14.86 -4.67
CA ALA A 82 8.26 16.29 -4.55
C ALA A 82 8.05 16.85 -3.13
N TYR A 83 7.19 16.22 -2.33
CA TYR A 83 6.83 16.70 -1.00
C TYR A 83 7.21 15.67 0.07
N PRO A 84 8.46 15.56 0.51
CA PRO A 84 8.88 14.54 1.46
C PRO A 84 8.11 14.61 2.78
N VAL A 85 8.10 13.50 3.52
CA VAL A 85 7.50 13.42 4.86
C VAL A 85 8.03 14.57 5.73
N PRO A 86 7.15 15.33 6.42
CA PRO A 86 7.57 16.44 7.25
C PRO A 86 8.54 15.98 8.34
N THR A 87 9.50 16.85 8.66
CA THR A 87 10.45 16.63 9.75
C THR A 87 10.07 17.51 10.93
N SER A 88 10.39 17.07 12.15
CA SER A 88 10.09 17.81 13.39
C SER A 88 10.83 19.15 13.54
N ALA A 89 11.70 19.51 12.58
CA ALA A 89 12.44 20.76 12.53
C ALA A 89 11.74 21.86 11.69
N MET A 90 10.52 21.62 11.20
CA MET A 90 9.81 22.53 10.29
C MET A 90 8.87 23.50 11.02
N SER A 91 8.52 24.60 10.36
CA SER A 91 7.46 25.48 10.84
C SER A 91 6.10 24.77 10.74
N PRO A 92 5.12 25.07 11.63
CA PRO A 92 3.80 24.45 11.57
C PRO A 92 3.09 24.67 10.22
N THR A 93 3.32 25.81 9.58
CA THR A 93 2.74 26.12 8.26
C THR A 93 3.36 25.29 7.16
N ASP A 94 4.68 25.10 7.17
CA ASP A 94 5.37 24.28 6.18
C ASP A 94 5.02 22.80 6.34
N GLU A 95 4.95 22.33 7.60
CA GLU A 95 4.50 20.98 7.93
C GLU A 95 3.07 20.73 7.42
N ALA A 96 2.12 21.63 7.72
CA ALA A 96 0.74 21.49 7.24
C ALA A 96 0.65 21.44 5.72
N ARG A 97 1.47 22.24 5.01
CA ARG A 97 1.53 22.20 3.54
C ARG A 97 2.07 20.86 3.02
N LEU A 98 3.13 20.33 3.63
CA LEU A 98 3.68 19.03 3.25
C LEU A 98 2.66 17.92 3.47
N ILE A 99 1.99 17.90 4.63
CA ILE A 99 0.94 16.92 4.95
C ILE A 99 -0.20 17.01 3.93
N LYS A 100 -0.66 18.23 3.61
CA LYS A 100 -1.72 18.42 2.60
C LYS A 100 -1.33 17.75 1.28
N ASN A 101 -0.15 18.05 0.76
CA ASN A 101 0.27 17.53 -0.53
C ASN A 101 0.56 16.02 -0.48
N GLN A 102 1.15 15.52 0.60
CA GLN A 102 1.33 14.08 0.82
C GLN A 102 0.00 13.33 0.75
N ASN A 103 -1.04 13.85 1.41
CA ASN A 103 -2.38 13.26 1.36
C ASN A 103 -2.95 13.24 -0.07
N LEU A 104 -2.73 14.28 -0.87
CA LEU A 104 -3.13 14.26 -2.29
C LEU A 104 -2.40 13.16 -3.07
N GLY A 105 -1.10 12.97 -2.80
CA GLY A 105 -0.30 11.92 -3.42
C GLY A 105 -0.82 10.52 -3.08
N VAL A 106 -1.17 10.28 -1.81
CA VAL A 106 -1.76 9.03 -1.34
C VAL A 106 -3.14 8.80 -1.97
N SER A 107 -4.03 9.79 -1.95
CA SER A 107 -5.38 9.68 -2.54
C SER A 107 -5.33 9.34 -4.03
N LEU A 108 -4.39 9.90 -4.78
CA LEU A 108 -4.18 9.57 -6.19
C LEU A 108 -3.66 8.14 -6.38
N ALA A 109 -2.69 7.72 -5.57
CA ALA A 109 -2.18 6.35 -5.63
C ALA A 109 -3.30 5.33 -5.35
N ASP A 110 -4.10 5.56 -4.30
CA ASP A 110 -5.23 4.69 -3.94
C ASP A 110 -6.29 4.68 -5.05
N THR A 111 -6.66 5.84 -5.59
CA THR A 111 -7.61 5.93 -6.70
C THR A 111 -7.12 5.16 -7.93
N GLY A 112 -5.84 5.25 -8.25
CA GLY A 112 -5.22 4.51 -9.34
C GLY A 112 -5.27 2.99 -9.11
N ILE A 113 -4.93 2.53 -7.90
CA ILE A 113 -5.04 1.12 -7.52
C ILE A 113 -6.49 0.63 -7.60
N ASP A 114 -7.46 1.39 -7.07
CA ASP A 114 -8.87 1.03 -7.10
C ASP A 114 -9.38 0.88 -8.54
N LYS A 115 -8.94 1.74 -9.45
CA LYS A 115 -9.22 1.60 -10.89
C LYS A 115 -8.63 0.30 -11.45
N LEU A 116 -7.37 -0.03 -11.14
CA LEU A 116 -6.76 -1.28 -11.61
C LEU A 116 -7.48 -2.53 -11.07
N ILE A 117 -7.96 -2.49 -9.82
CA ILE A 117 -8.75 -3.55 -9.21
C ILE A 117 -10.11 -3.66 -9.91
N ALA A 118 -10.80 -2.54 -10.12
CA ALA A 118 -12.08 -2.49 -10.81
C ALA A 118 -12.00 -2.97 -12.27
N GLU A 119 -10.87 -2.72 -12.93
CA GLU A 119 -10.55 -3.22 -14.28
C GLU A 119 -10.17 -4.72 -14.29
N GLY A 120 -9.97 -5.34 -13.13
CA GLY A 120 -9.60 -6.75 -12.99
C GLY A 120 -8.15 -7.05 -13.41
N VAL A 121 -7.30 -6.04 -13.53
CA VAL A 121 -5.90 -6.17 -13.97
C VAL A 121 -4.89 -6.17 -12.80
N ALA A 122 -5.36 -5.88 -11.59
CA ALA A 122 -4.57 -5.96 -10.37
C ALA A 122 -5.37 -6.60 -9.23
N HIS A 123 -4.64 -7.17 -8.28
CA HIS A 123 -5.19 -7.63 -7.00
C HIS A 123 -4.76 -6.66 -5.90
N ALA A 124 -5.62 -6.40 -4.91
CA ALA A 124 -5.38 -5.43 -3.84
C ALA A 124 -4.07 -5.69 -3.05
N THR A 125 -3.67 -6.94 -2.90
CA THR A 125 -2.41 -7.32 -2.22
C THR A 125 -1.16 -6.80 -2.91
N HIS A 126 -1.26 -6.38 -4.18
CA HIS A 126 -0.14 -5.91 -5.00
C HIS A 126 -0.08 -4.39 -5.10
N ALA A 127 -0.96 -3.67 -4.39
CA ALA A 127 -1.02 -2.21 -4.39
C ALA A 127 0.36 -1.58 -4.14
N GLY A 128 1.08 -2.06 -3.12
CA GLY A 128 2.42 -1.56 -2.79
C GLY A 128 3.43 -1.68 -3.93
N VAL A 129 3.54 -2.86 -4.54
CA VAL A 129 4.49 -3.11 -5.66
C VAL A 129 4.15 -2.26 -6.88
N ILE A 130 2.86 -2.09 -7.16
CA ILE A 130 2.41 -1.26 -8.29
C ILE A 130 2.71 0.21 -8.02
N SER A 131 2.29 0.75 -6.86
CA SER A 131 2.52 2.14 -6.49
C SER A 131 4.01 2.49 -6.39
N GLU A 132 4.85 1.58 -5.89
CA GLU A 132 6.31 1.75 -5.84
C GLU A 132 6.92 1.86 -7.25
N ALA A 133 6.47 1.03 -8.20
CA ALA A 133 6.95 1.11 -9.58
C ALA A 133 6.65 2.48 -10.21
N TYR A 134 5.43 3.01 -10.01
CA TYR A 134 5.07 4.35 -10.50
C TYR A 134 5.82 5.46 -9.78
N THR A 135 6.00 5.35 -8.46
CA THR A 135 6.77 6.32 -7.67
C THR A 135 8.22 6.38 -8.13
N THR A 136 8.84 5.23 -8.40
CA THR A 136 10.21 5.15 -8.91
C THR A 136 10.37 5.89 -10.23
N VAL A 137 9.47 5.67 -11.19
CA VAL A 137 9.53 6.36 -12.49
C VAL A 137 9.21 7.85 -12.34
N ALA A 138 8.20 8.21 -11.55
CA ALA A 138 7.83 9.61 -11.34
C ALA A 138 8.95 10.42 -10.67
N ALA A 139 9.64 9.83 -9.68
CA ALA A 139 10.81 10.45 -9.04
C ALA A 139 11.94 10.66 -10.06
N ALA A 140 12.25 9.65 -10.88
CA ALA A 140 13.28 9.78 -11.91
C ALA A 140 12.92 10.86 -12.96
N ASP A 141 11.66 10.90 -13.39
CA ASP A 141 11.18 11.91 -14.34
C ASP A 141 11.23 13.33 -13.73
N LEU A 142 10.93 13.47 -12.43
CA LEU A 142 11.02 14.73 -11.69
C LEU A 142 12.47 15.22 -11.60
N GLU A 143 13.40 14.35 -11.22
CA GLU A 143 14.83 14.67 -11.14
C GLU A 143 15.42 15.06 -12.49
N ALA A 144 14.98 14.39 -13.56
CA ALA A 144 15.40 14.69 -14.93
C ALA A 144 14.66 15.89 -15.55
N GLY A 145 13.64 16.44 -14.90
CA GLY A 145 12.84 17.55 -15.43
C GLY A 145 12.02 17.18 -16.67
N VAL A 146 11.66 15.90 -16.81
CA VAL A 146 10.92 15.33 -17.96
C VAL A 146 9.58 14.73 -17.54
N SER A 147 8.98 15.25 -16.47
CA SER A 147 7.68 14.80 -15.97
C SER A 147 6.64 14.76 -17.09
N ARG A 148 5.99 13.60 -17.23
CA ARG A 148 4.98 13.33 -18.28
C ARG A 148 3.70 14.14 -18.09
N ILE A 149 3.40 14.48 -16.83
CA ILE A 149 2.29 15.33 -16.40
C ILE A 149 2.92 16.40 -15.49
N SER A 150 2.49 17.65 -15.62
CA SER A 150 3.03 18.73 -14.79
C SER A 150 2.61 18.56 -13.31
N MET A 151 3.42 19.06 -12.39
CA MET A 151 3.09 19.02 -10.96
C MET A 151 1.74 19.69 -10.66
N ASP A 152 1.47 20.85 -11.29
CA ASP A 152 0.22 21.58 -11.11
C ASP A 152 -0.99 20.79 -11.62
N ASP A 153 -0.85 20.07 -12.73
CA ASP A 153 -1.90 19.19 -13.24
C ASP A 153 -2.16 18.01 -12.31
N CYS A 154 -1.09 17.44 -11.72
CA CYS A 154 -1.22 16.37 -10.74
C CYS A 154 -1.89 16.84 -9.44
N ILE A 155 -1.52 18.01 -8.91
CA ILE A 155 -2.18 18.58 -7.73
C ILE A 155 -3.67 18.81 -8.00
N ARG A 156 -4.00 19.44 -9.14
CA ARG A 156 -5.39 19.69 -9.55
C ARG A 156 -6.19 18.40 -9.69
N ARG A 157 -5.55 17.32 -10.16
CA ARG A 157 -6.17 15.99 -10.25
C ARG A 157 -6.44 15.39 -8.87
N GLY A 158 -5.51 15.54 -7.93
CA GLY A 158 -5.69 15.11 -6.54
C GLY A 158 -6.77 15.89 -5.81
N GLU A 159 -6.87 17.20 -6.01
CA GLU A 159 -7.90 18.05 -5.39
C GLU A 159 -9.32 17.74 -5.88
N ALA A 160 -9.46 17.05 -7.02
CA ALA A 160 -10.75 16.58 -7.53
C ALA A 160 -11.23 15.27 -6.87
N ILE A 161 -10.37 14.61 -6.09
CA ILE A 161 -10.72 13.38 -5.37
C ILE A 161 -11.44 13.77 -4.08
N PRO A 162 -12.62 13.20 -3.79
CA PRO A 162 -13.30 13.45 -2.53
C PRO A 162 -12.42 13.00 -1.35
N PRO A 163 -12.47 13.70 -0.20
CA PRO A 163 -11.76 13.24 0.99
C PRO A 163 -12.27 11.85 1.40
N ILE A 164 -11.34 11.01 1.83
CA ILE A 164 -11.66 9.70 2.40
C ILE A 164 -12.28 9.96 3.77
N GLU A 165 -13.55 9.55 3.97
CA GLU A 165 -14.27 9.66 5.25
C GLU A 165 -13.84 8.60 6.28
#